data_AF-A0AAU9EQ74-F1
#
_entry.id   AF-A0AAU9EQ74-F1
#
_cell.length_a   1.000
_cell.length_b   1.000
_cell.length_c   1.000
_cell.angle_alpha   90.00
_cell.angle_beta   90.00
_cell.angle_gamma   90.00
#
_symmetry.space_group_name_H-M   'P 1'
#
loop_
_entity.id
_entity.type
_entity.pdbx_description
1 polymer ?
#
loop_
_entity_poly.entity_id
_entity_poly.type
_entity_poly.pdbx_seq_one_letter_code
_entity_poly.pdbx_strand_id
1 'polypeptide(L)'
;MTLKNKVIVRIFGQEYTLKSEDSREHMQRVSNLVDDKMNEIADANKKLSTSMIAVLATLNMTDEYVKISNKLEEMKNKIDNPESEIRKLNQKLEVLEIKLNEKTSENEILMGNLSEIQKKFSENEIEAINLKSKIYELNNELAHKNLEIDSFNDENLEANSQKDKEINRLNEELGEKKLVNRELSSTIEEFKNTVSELEEKVRKYDLKFEAKNKELMLKEEELDDIYIKTEEMKNEIKFNLEHVLALKEEVAIKDNEISIAWKKYNQAENELNEFIEEFDTN
;
A
#
# COMPACT_ATOMS: atom_id res chain seq x y z
N MET A 1 35.44 -11.05 118.01
CA MET A 1 34.96 -11.15 119.40
C MET A 1 33.52 -10.66 119.41
N THR A 2 32.54 -11.52 119.65
CA THR A 2 31.14 -11.07 119.70
C THR A 2 30.89 -10.29 121.00
N LEU A 3 30.44 -9.04 120.86
CA LEU A 3 30.05 -8.15 121.95
C LEU A 3 28.79 -8.72 122.61
N LYS A 4 28.99 -9.52 123.67
CA LYS A 4 27.89 -10.05 124.47
C LYS A 4 27.44 -9.01 125.48
N ASN A 5 26.28 -8.43 125.24
CA ASN A 5 25.65 -7.48 126.14
C ASN A 5 25.17 -8.20 127.41
N LYS A 6 25.40 -7.59 128.58
CA LYS A 6 24.89 -8.07 129.87
C LYS A 6 23.82 -7.11 130.37
N VAL A 7 22.66 -7.65 130.73
CA VAL A 7 21.52 -6.90 131.25
C VAL A 7 20.91 -7.66 132.41
N ILE A 8 20.62 -6.96 133.50
CA ILE A 8 19.89 -7.50 134.64
C ILE A 8 18.43 -7.15 134.42
N VAL A 9 17.57 -8.16 134.45
CA VAL A 9 16.13 -8.04 134.22
C VAL A 9 15.38 -8.68 135.38
N ARG A 10 14.16 -8.23 135.65
CA ARG A 10 13.30 -8.81 136.68
C ARG A 10 12.11 -9.48 136.00
N ILE A 11 11.94 -10.78 136.22
CA ILE A 11 10.87 -11.59 135.65
C ILE A 11 10.17 -12.32 136.80
N PHE A 12 8.86 -12.11 136.93
CA PHE A 12 7.97 -12.65 137.94
C PHE A 12 8.52 -12.50 139.37
N GLY A 13 9.03 -11.31 139.67
CA GLY A 13 9.60 -10.95 140.98
C GLY A 13 11.03 -11.47 141.24
N GLN A 14 11.66 -12.17 140.29
CA GLN A 14 13.02 -12.68 140.42
C GLN A 14 13.98 -11.97 139.46
N GLU A 15 15.19 -11.65 139.91
CA GLU A 15 16.21 -11.01 139.09
C GLU A 15 17.07 -12.04 138.33
N TYR A 16 17.21 -11.85 137.02
CA TYR A 16 17.99 -12.67 136.12
C TYR A 16 19.05 -11.84 135.40
N THR A 17 20.27 -12.36 135.29
CA THR A 17 21.32 -11.74 134.47
C THR A 17 21.36 -12.41 133.09
N LEU A 18 20.90 -11.69 132.07
CA LEU A 18 20.91 -12.17 130.68
C LEU A 18 22.21 -11.79 129.98
N LYS A 19 22.66 -12.68 129.09
CA LYS A 19 23.83 -12.49 128.23
C LYS A 19 23.49 -12.91 126.80
N SER A 20 23.24 -11.94 125.92
CA SER A 20 22.99 -12.16 124.49
C SER A 20 23.84 -11.23 123.61
N GLU A 21 23.88 -11.51 122.31
CA GLU A 21 24.45 -10.63 121.28
C GLU A 21 23.43 -9.58 120.82
N ASP A 22 22.16 -9.72 121.23
CA ASP A 22 21.10 -8.75 120.95
C ASP A 22 21.30 -7.42 121.68
N SER A 23 20.57 -6.38 121.26
CA SER A 23 20.61 -5.07 121.92
C SER A 23 20.00 -5.12 123.32
N ARG A 24 20.45 -4.23 124.21
CA ARG A 24 19.92 -4.09 125.58
C ARG A 24 18.40 -3.83 125.56
N GLU A 25 17.93 -3.02 124.62
CA GLU A 25 16.52 -2.69 124.43
C GLU A 25 15.70 -3.90 123.96
N HIS A 26 16.25 -4.75 123.10
CA HIS A 26 15.59 -5.98 122.69
C HIS A 26 15.48 -6.96 123.86
N MET A 27 16.59 -7.20 124.57
CA MET A 27 16.60 -8.09 125.74
C MET A 27 15.66 -7.62 126.85
N GLN A 28 15.60 -6.31 127.13
CA GLN A 28 14.66 -5.76 128.11
C GLN A 28 13.21 -5.94 127.65
N ARG A 29 12.90 -5.68 126.37
CA ARG A 29 11.55 -5.88 125.82
C ARG A 29 11.10 -7.32 125.90
N VAL A 30 11.96 -8.28 125.53
CA VAL A 30 11.65 -9.71 125.62
C VAL A 30 11.40 -10.12 127.07
N SER A 31 12.23 -9.63 128.00
CA SER A 31 12.08 -9.93 129.43
C SER A 31 10.79 -9.38 130.00
N ASN A 32 10.42 -8.14 129.63
CA ASN A 32 9.15 -7.55 130.02
C ASN A 32 7.96 -8.33 129.45
N LEU A 33 8.04 -8.79 128.19
CA LEU A 33 6.98 -9.59 127.58
C LEU A 33 6.74 -10.91 128.32
N VAL A 34 7.82 -11.57 128.75
CA VAL A 34 7.73 -12.80 129.57
C VAL A 34 7.13 -12.49 130.94
N ASP A 35 7.58 -11.40 131.59
CA ASP A 35 7.05 -10.95 132.88
C ASP A 35 5.53 -10.68 132.79
N ASP A 36 5.11 -9.90 131.81
CA ASP A 36 3.70 -9.56 131.56
C ASP A 36 2.87 -10.83 131.32
N LYS A 37 3.34 -11.78 130.50
CA LYS A 37 2.62 -13.03 130.22
C LYS A 37 2.52 -13.94 131.45
N MET A 38 3.57 -13.99 132.27
CA MET A 38 3.55 -14.74 133.53
C MET A 38 2.58 -14.11 134.55
N ASN A 39 2.56 -12.77 134.64
CA ASN A 39 1.62 -12.04 135.50
C ASN A 39 0.16 -12.23 135.04
N GLU A 40 -0.11 -12.17 133.73
CA GLU A 40 -1.43 -12.42 133.14
C GLU A 40 -1.98 -13.82 133.54
N ILE A 41 -1.14 -14.85 133.45
CA ILE A 41 -1.52 -16.23 133.81
C ILE A 41 -1.72 -16.38 135.32
N ALA A 42 -0.87 -15.73 136.12
CA ALA A 42 -0.99 -15.74 137.57
C ALA A 42 -2.29 -15.06 138.04
N ASP A 43 -2.68 -13.96 137.40
CA ASP A 43 -3.92 -13.23 137.68
C ASP A 43 -5.16 -14.05 137.30
N ALA A 44 -5.10 -14.76 136.16
CA ALA A 44 -6.19 -15.62 135.70
C ALA A 44 -6.39 -16.88 136.57
N ASN A 45 -5.33 -17.42 137.20
CA ASN A 45 -5.46 -18.60 138.07
C ASN A 45 -4.47 -18.61 139.24
N LYS A 46 -4.94 -18.11 140.39
CA LYS A 46 -4.16 -17.91 141.62
C LYS A 46 -3.69 -19.20 142.34
N LYS A 47 -4.08 -20.38 141.86
CA LYS A 47 -3.73 -21.68 142.48
C LYS A 47 -2.52 -22.37 141.83
N LEU A 48 -1.95 -21.78 140.79
CA LEU A 48 -0.82 -22.37 140.06
C LEU A 48 0.51 -22.06 140.76
N SER A 49 1.44 -23.02 140.72
CA SER A 49 2.81 -22.78 141.16
C SER A 49 3.58 -21.91 140.15
N THR A 50 4.61 -21.19 140.60
CA THR A 50 5.48 -20.38 139.72
C THR A 50 6.04 -21.18 138.54
N SER A 51 6.41 -22.45 138.76
CA SER A 51 6.88 -23.34 137.69
C SER A 51 5.79 -23.67 136.67
N MET A 52 4.54 -23.89 137.11
CA MET A 52 3.42 -24.12 136.21
C MET A 52 3.05 -22.86 135.41
N ILE A 53 3.11 -21.68 136.05
CA ILE A 53 2.91 -20.38 135.39
C ILE A 53 3.97 -20.16 134.30
N ALA A 54 5.25 -20.43 134.60
CA ALA A 54 6.33 -20.30 133.63
C ALA A 54 6.17 -21.26 132.42
N VAL A 55 5.77 -22.52 132.67
CA VAL A 55 5.52 -23.50 131.60
C VAL A 55 4.33 -23.08 130.74
N LEU A 56 3.24 -22.58 131.33
CA LEU A 56 2.08 -22.08 130.58
C LEU A 56 2.41 -20.80 129.80
N ALA A 57 3.20 -19.88 130.37
CA ALA A 57 3.66 -18.69 129.67
C ALA A 57 4.51 -19.06 128.45
N THR A 58 5.44 -19.99 128.63
CA THR A 58 6.29 -20.52 127.55
C THR A 58 5.43 -21.19 126.46
N LEU A 59 4.45 -22.02 126.85
CA LEU A 59 3.57 -22.71 125.92
C LEU A 59 2.71 -21.73 125.11
N ASN A 60 2.11 -20.73 125.77
CA ASN A 60 1.31 -19.70 125.11
C ASN A 60 2.15 -18.87 124.14
N MET A 61 3.34 -18.43 124.56
CA MET A 61 4.25 -17.67 123.69
C MET A 61 4.77 -18.50 122.52
N THR A 62 5.03 -19.79 122.73
CA THR A 62 5.45 -20.72 121.66
C THR A 62 4.32 -20.95 120.67
N ASP A 63 3.09 -21.14 121.15
CA ASP A 63 1.90 -21.28 120.29
C ASP A 63 1.65 -19.99 119.47
N GLU A 64 1.76 -18.81 120.08
CA GLU A 64 1.69 -17.52 119.37
C GLU A 64 2.80 -17.41 118.30
N TYR A 65 4.05 -17.77 118.64
CA TYR A 65 5.17 -17.76 117.70
C TYR A 65 4.94 -18.72 116.52
N VAL A 66 4.52 -19.95 116.77
CA VAL A 66 4.23 -20.95 115.73
C VAL A 66 3.11 -20.45 114.81
N LYS A 67 2.03 -19.88 115.38
CA LYS A 67 0.94 -19.29 114.58
C LYS A 67 1.42 -18.13 113.71
N ILE A 68 2.32 -17.27 114.22
CA ILE A 68 2.90 -16.16 113.46
C ILE A 68 3.83 -16.69 112.36
N SER A 69 4.68 -17.68 112.65
CA SER A 69 5.58 -18.30 111.68
C SER A 69 4.80 -18.92 110.53
N ASN A 70 3.74 -19.68 110.84
CA ASN A 70 2.86 -20.28 109.83
C ASN A 70 2.17 -19.21 108.97
N LYS A 71 1.67 -18.12 109.58
CA LYS A 71 1.10 -16.98 108.83
C LYS A 71 2.12 -16.30 107.93
N LEU A 72 3.37 -16.17 108.38
CA LEU A 72 4.44 -15.56 107.60
C LEU A 72 4.81 -16.43 106.40
N GLU A 73 4.86 -17.74 106.58
CA GLU A 73 5.06 -18.72 105.51
C GLU A 73 3.89 -18.73 104.51
N GLU A 74 2.64 -18.70 105.00
CA GLU A 74 1.47 -18.51 104.13
C GLU A 74 1.53 -17.20 103.35
N MET A 75 1.93 -16.10 104.00
CA MET A 75 2.07 -14.79 103.34
C MET A 75 3.18 -14.80 102.28
N LYS A 76 4.32 -15.42 102.56
CA LYS A 76 5.39 -15.61 101.58
C LYS A 76 4.91 -16.40 100.37
N ASN A 77 4.24 -17.53 100.59
CA ASN A 77 3.67 -18.34 99.50
C ASN A 77 2.62 -17.55 98.70
N LYS A 78 1.84 -16.68 99.35
CA LYS A 78 0.89 -15.77 98.69
C LYS A 78 1.56 -14.66 97.88
N ILE A 79 2.84 -14.35 98.11
CA ILE A 79 3.61 -13.35 97.36
C ILE A 79 4.42 -14.00 96.23
N ASP A 80 5.09 -15.11 96.50
CA ASP A 80 5.94 -15.79 95.52
C ASP A 80 5.15 -16.27 94.30
N ASN A 81 3.91 -16.74 94.52
CA ASN A 81 3.07 -17.25 93.45
C ASN A 81 2.68 -16.17 92.43
N PRO A 82 2.07 -15.03 92.83
CA PRO A 82 1.78 -13.94 91.90
C PRO A 82 3.04 -13.28 91.33
N GLU A 83 4.16 -13.21 92.05
CA GLU A 83 5.42 -12.74 91.46
C GLU A 83 5.87 -13.63 90.30
N SER A 84 5.75 -14.96 90.46
CA SER A 84 6.05 -15.90 89.38
C SER A 84 5.13 -15.74 88.17
N GLU A 85 3.84 -15.45 88.41
CA GLU A 85 2.86 -15.21 87.35
C GLU A 85 3.10 -13.90 86.63
N ILE A 86 3.39 -12.82 87.36
CA ILE A 86 3.76 -11.51 86.80
C ILE A 86 5.00 -11.68 85.91
N ARG A 87 6.01 -12.44 86.36
CA ARG A 87 7.20 -12.69 85.55
C ARG A 87 6.89 -13.43 84.25
N LYS A 88 6.04 -14.46 84.30
CA LYS A 88 5.58 -15.19 83.10
C LYS A 88 4.76 -14.31 82.17
N LEU A 89 3.90 -13.45 82.73
CA LEU A 89 3.09 -12.50 81.96
C LEU A 89 3.96 -11.46 81.26
N ASN A 90 4.96 -10.89 81.94
CA ASN A 90 5.88 -9.93 81.36
C ASN A 90 6.70 -10.54 80.21
N GLN A 91 7.17 -11.78 80.36
CA GLN A 91 7.85 -12.49 79.26
C GLN A 91 6.92 -12.70 78.05
N LYS A 92 5.65 -13.06 78.28
CA LYS A 92 4.67 -13.17 77.19
C LYS A 92 4.39 -11.82 76.54
N LEU A 93 4.31 -10.75 77.33
CA LEU A 93 4.08 -9.39 76.84
C LEU A 93 5.22 -8.98 75.89
N GLU A 94 6.47 -9.19 76.29
CA GLU A 94 7.66 -8.88 75.50
C GLU A 94 7.67 -9.62 74.15
N VAL A 95 7.38 -10.92 74.16
CA VAL A 95 7.29 -11.71 72.92
C VAL A 95 6.16 -11.20 72.00
N LEU A 96 5.02 -10.82 72.59
CA LEU A 96 3.90 -10.28 71.82
C LEU A 96 4.23 -8.91 71.23
N GLU A 97 4.97 -8.06 71.95
CA GLU A 97 5.41 -6.75 71.46
C GLU A 97 6.37 -6.88 70.27
N ILE A 98 7.35 -7.80 70.35
CA ILE A 98 8.25 -8.09 69.22
C ILE A 98 7.47 -8.54 67.99
N LYS A 99 6.55 -9.49 68.17
CA LYS A 99 5.74 -10.03 67.08
C LYS A 99 4.80 -8.98 66.49
N LEU A 100 4.25 -8.11 67.33
CA LEU A 100 3.44 -6.98 66.88
C LEU A 100 4.28 -6.04 66.03
N ASN A 101 5.50 -5.72 66.46
CA ASN A 101 6.40 -4.83 65.75
C ASN A 101 6.83 -5.40 64.38
N GLU A 102 7.16 -6.70 64.32
CA GLU A 102 7.44 -7.41 63.08
C GLU A 102 6.26 -7.33 62.10
N LYS A 103 5.04 -7.55 62.60
CA LYS A 103 3.83 -7.48 61.78
C LYS A 103 3.50 -6.07 61.31
N THR A 104 3.77 -5.05 62.12
CA THR A 104 3.65 -3.65 61.69
C THR A 104 4.65 -3.30 60.60
N SER A 105 5.92 -3.71 60.71
CA SER A 105 6.92 -3.50 59.66
C SER A 105 6.57 -4.22 58.36
N GLU A 106 6.07 -5.46 58.44
CA GLU A 106 5.59 -6.19 57.26
C GLU A 106 4.41 -5.46 56.58
N ASN A 107 3.46 -4.95 57.38
CA ASN A 107 2.34 -4.18 56.86
C ASN A 107 2.78 -2.87 56.20
N GLU A 108 3.78 -2.17 56.73
CA GLU A 108 4.34 -0.95 56.11
C GLU A 108 4.95 -1.25 54.74
N ILE A 109 5.72 -2.33 54.63
CA ILE A 109 6.30 -2.78 53.34
C ILE A 109 5.18 -3.15 52.36
N LEU A 110 4.16 -3.90 52.81
CA LEU A 110 3.02 -4.27 51.99
C LEU A 110 2.23 -3.04 51.52
N MET A 111 2.02 -2.04 52.38
CA MET A 111 1.38 -0.78 52.00
C MET A 111 2.21 -0.02 50.95
N GLY A 112 3.54 0.00 51.08
CA GLY A 112 4.43 0.60 50.08
C GLY A 112 4.30 -0.09 48.72
N ASN A 113 4.38 -1.42 48.69
CA ASN A 113 4.20 -2.20 47.47
C ASN A 113 2.82 -2.00 46.84
N LEU A 114 1.77 -1.95 47.67
CA LEU A 114 0.40 -1.69 47.21
C LEU A 114 0.28 -0.31 46.55
N SER A 115 0.89 0.72 47.14
CA SER A 115 0.92 2.07 46.57
C SER A 115 1.66 2.11 45.22
N GLU A 116 2.78 1.39 45.10
CA GLU A 116 3.53 1.33 43.84
C GLU A 116 2.75 0.60 42.75
N ILE A 117 2.08 -0.52 43.09
CA ILE A 117 1.20 -1.25 42.16
C ILE A 117 0.04 -0.36 41.72
N GLN A 118 -0.60 0.36 42.65
CA GLN A 118 -1.68 1.30 42.32
C GLN A 118 -1.21 2.37 41.36
N LYS A 119 -0.01 2.94 41.57
CA LYS A 119 0.57 3.94 40.65
C LYS A 119 0.77 3.36 39.24
N LYS A 120 1.40 2.20 39.12
CA LYS A 120 1.60 1.52 37.82
C LYS A 120 0.28 1.19 37.14
N PHE A 121 -0.74 0.81 37.90
CA PHE A 121 -2.07 0.54 37.37
C PHE A 121 -2.70 1.80 36.77
N SER A 122 -2.64 2.93 37.48
CA SER A 122 -3.13 4.22 36.95
C SER A 122 -2.36 4.69 35.72
N GLU A 123 -1.05 4.49 35.67
CA GLU A 123 -0.23 4.79 34.48
C GLU A 123 -0.68 3.95 33.28
N ASN A 124 -0.88 2.64 33.47
CA ASN A 124 -1.37 1.74 32.43
C ASN A 124 -2.80 2.08 31.97
N GLU A 125 -3.69 2.50 32.88
CA GLU A 125 -5.04 2.95 32.51
C GLU A 125 -5.00 4.18 31.60
N ILE A 126 -4.13 5.16 31.91
CA ILE A 126 -3.94 6.35 31.08
C ILE A 126 -3.39 5.96 29.70
N GLU A 127 -2.40 5.06 29.64
CA GLU A 127 -1.86 4.58 28.38
C GLU A 127 -2.90 3.86 27.53
N ALA A 128 -3.74 3.02 28.14
CA ALA A 128 -4.84 2.34 27.46
C ALA A 128 -5.86 3.33 26.87
N ILE A 129 -6.19 4.40 27.61
CA ILE A 129 -7.06 5.48 27.11
C ILE A 129 -6.42 6.18 25.91
N ASN A 130 -5.13 6.51 25.98
CA ASN A 130 -4.41 7.16 24.89
C ASN A 130 -4.36 6.30 23.62
N LEU A 131 -4.06 5.00 23.76
CA LEU A 131 -4.07 4.06 22.64
C LEU A 131 -5.46 3.95 22.01
N LYS A 132 -6.51 3.92 22.83
CA LYS A 132 -7.90 3.89 22.35
C LYS A 132 -8.26 5.14 21.55
N SER A 133 -7.84 6.32 22.01
CA SER A 133 -7.99 7.58 21.26
C SER A 133 -7.23 7.54 19.94
N LYS A 134 -6.00 7.02 19.93
CA LYS A 134 -5.20 6.89 18.70
C LYS A 134 -5.84 5.94 17.68
N ILE A 135 -6.41 4.82 18.14
CA ILE A 135 -7.15 3.89 17.29
C ILE A 135 -8.38 4.59 16.67
N TYR A 136 -9.10 5.39 17.45
CA TYR A 136 -10.25 6.13 16.94
C TYR A 136 -9.87 7.12 15.83
N GLU A 137 -8.78 7.89 16.02
CA GLU A 137 -8.24 8.78 14.99
C GLU A 137 -7.87 8.03 13.71
N LEU A 138 -7.09 6.94 13.82
CA LEU A 138 -6.66 6.14 12.68
C LEU A 138 -7.83 5.52 11.92
N ASN A 139 -8.87 5.08 12.64
CA ASN A 139 -10.08 4.56 11.99
C ASN A 139 -10.83 5.63 11.20
N ASN A 140 -10.87 6.87 11.69
CA ASN A 140 -11.47 7.98 10.96
C ASN A 140 -10.66 8.34 9.71
N GLU A 141 -9.33 8.37 9.81
CA GLU A 141 -8.44 8.58 8.66
C GLU A 141 -8.61 7.48 7.61
N LEU A 142 -8.67 6.21 8.04
CA LEU A 142 -8.93 5.06 7.15
C LEU A 142 -10.30 5.19 6.47
N ALA A 143 -11.35 5.59 7.20
CA ALA A 143 -12.67 5.79 6.63
C ALA A 143 -12.66 6.88 5.54
N HIS A 144 -11.98 8.00 5.79
CA HIS A 144 -11.81 9.05 4.78
C HIS A 144 -11.04 8.55 3.55
N LYS A 145 -9.94 7.81 3.75
CA LYS A 145 -9.14 7.26 2.65
C LYS A 145 -9.91 6.23 1.82
N ASN A 146 -10.76 5.42 2.45
CA ASN A 146 -11.62 4.49 1.73
C ASN A 146 -12.64 5.23 0.85
N LEU A 147 -13.27 6.29 1.36
CA LEU A 147 -14.18 7.12 0.54
C LEU A 147 -13.46 7.77 -0.65
N GLU A 148 -12.22 8.22 -0.45
CA GLU A 148 -11.39 8.78 -1.52
C GLU A 148 -11.04 7.72 -2.59
N ILE A 149 -10.74 6.49 -2.16
CA ILE A 149 -10.51 5.34 -3.06
C ILE A 149 -11.78 5.01 -3.85
N ASP A 150 -12.94 4.99 -3.20
CA ASP A 150 -14.22 4.69 -3.85
C ASP A 150 -14.53 5.74 -4.93
N SER A 151 -14.38 7.03 -4.60
CA SER A 151 -14.53 8.14 -5.57
C SER A 151 -13.59 7.98 -6.77
N PHE A 152 -12.31 7.66 -6.52
CA PHE A 152 -11.33 7.47 -7.58
C PHE A 152 -11.61 6.23 -8.45
N ASN A 153 -12.16 5.17 -7.85
CA ASN A 153 -12.56 3.97 -8.58
C ASN A 153 -13.76 4.25 -9.49
N ASP A 154 -14.76 5.01 -9.01
CA ASP A 154 -15.92 5.42 -9.80
C ASP A 154 -15.50 6.29 -10.99
N GLU A 155 -14.62 7.27 -10.77
CA GLU A 155 -14.05 8.11 -11.84
C GLU A 155 -13.32 7.27 -12.91
N ASN A 156 -12.52 6.28 -12.49
CA ASN A 156 -11.84 5.39 -13.43
C ASN A 156 -12.82 4.49 -14.21
N LEU A 157 -13.88 4.02 -13.55
CA LEU A 157 -14.93 3.23 -14.19
C LEU A 157 -15.63 4.05 -15.29
N GLU A 158 -15.96 5.30 -14.99
CA GLU A 158 -16.55 6.21 -15.97
C GLU A 158 -15.59 6.52 -17.12
N ALA A 159 -14.34 6.84 -16.82
CA ALA A 159 -13.30 7.10 -17.83
C ALA A 159 -13.06 5.88 -18.74
N ASN A 160 -13.06 4.67 -18.18
CA ASN A 160 -12.93 3.44 -18.97
C ASN A 160 -14.16 3.21 -19.86
N SER A 161 -15.38 3.42 -19.33
CA SER A 161 -16.61 3.36 -20.14
C SER A 161 -16.59 4.34 -21.31
N GLN A 162 -16.07 5.56 -21.10
CA GLN A 162 -15.91 6.55 -22.17
C GLN A 162 -14.88 6.09 -23.21
N LYS A 163 -13.72 5.57 -22.78
CA LYS A 163 -12.71 5.01 -23.70
C LYS A 163 -13.25 3.85 -24.51
N ASP A 164 -14.02 2.95 -23.91
CA ASP A 164 -14.62 1.82 -24.63
C ASP A 164 -15.62 2.29 -25.70
N LYS A 165 -16.42 3.31 -25.40
CA LYS A 165 -17.31 3.93 -26.41
C LYS A 165 -16.53 4.52 -27.58
N GLU A 166 -15.44 5.23 -27.29
CA GLU A 166 -14.60 5.82 -28.34
C GLU A 166 -13.88 4.76 -29.18
N ILE A 167 -13.34 3.71 -28.54
CA ILE A 167 -12.74 2.57 -29.24
C ILE A 167 -13.75 1.91 -30.17
N ASN A 168 -14.98 1.69 -29.70
CA ASN A 168 -16.04 1.10 -30.52
C ASN A 168 -16.38 1.97 -31.73
N ARG A 169 -16.52 3.28 -31.52
CA ARG A 169 -16.76 4.25 -32.61
C ARG A 169 -15.63 4.23 -33.65
N LEU A 170 -14.38 4.31 -33.21
CA LEU A 170 -13.22 4.28 -34.11
C LEU A 170 -13.12 2.97 -34.89
N ASN A 171 -13.48 1.84 -34.27
CA ASN A 171 -13.51 0.54 -34.94
C ASN A 171 -14.61 0.48 -36.02
N GLU A 172 -15.77 1.08 -35.77
CA GLU A 172 -16.85 1.19 -36.76
C GLU A 172 -16.41 2.04 -37.97
N GLU A 173 -15.89 3.24 -37.72
CA GLU A 173 -15.35 4.13 -38.77
C GLU A 173 -14.21 3.45 -39.57
N LEU A 174 -13.35 2.69 -38.90
CA LEU A 174 -12.30 1.91 -39.57
C LEU A 174 -12.88 0.78 -40.43
N GLY A 175 -13.96 0.14 -39.97
CA GLY A 175 -14.71 -0.87 -40.71
C GLY A 175 -15.28 -0.32 -42.01
N GLU A 176 -15.95 0.84 -41.94
CA GLU A 176 -16.48 1.54 -43.11
C GLU A 176 -15.37 1.92 -44.10
N LYS A 177 -14.29 2.53 -43.63
CA LYS A 177 -13.15 2.90 -44.49
C LYS A 177 -12.51 1.68 -45.15
N LYS A 178 -12.43 0.53 -44.46
CA LYS A 178 -11.94 -0.72 -45.05
C LYS A 178 -12.87 -1.24 -46.15
N LEU A 179 -14.19 -1.11 -45.98
CA LEU A 179 -15.16 -1.51 -47.01
C LEU A 179 -15.00 -0.63 -48.27
N VAL A 180 -14.98 0.70 -48.09
CA VAL A 180 -14.75 1.65 -49.19
C VAL A 180 -13.43 1.36 -49.90
N ASN A 181 -12.36 1.05 -49.15
CA ASN A 181 -11.07 0.74 -49.76
C ASN A 181 -11.11 -0.57 -50.57
N ARG A 182 -11.88 -1.59 -50.13
CA ARG A 182 -12.09 -2.81 -50.92
C ARG A 182 -12.87 -2.54 -52.21
N GLU A 183 -13.94 -1.74 -52.12
CA GLU A 183 -14.73 -1.34 -53.29
C GLU A 183 -13.87 -0.58 -54.30
N LEU A 184 -13.13 0.43 -53.83
CA LEU A 184 -12.21 1.20 -54.67
C LEU A 184 -11.14 0.30 -55.31
N SER A 185 -10.60 -0.66 -54.57
CA SER A 185 -9.64 -1.63 -55.10
C SER A 185 -10.25 -2.51 -56.21
N SER A 186 -11.51 -2.95 -56.05
CA SER A 186 -12.24 -3.69 -57.09
C SER A 186 -12.44 -2.85 -58.34
N THR A 187 -12.89 -1.60 -58.17
CA THR A 187 -13.11 -0.67 -59.29
C THR A 187 -11.80 -0.34 -60.01
N ILE A 188 -10.69 -0.17 -59.29
CA ILE A 188 -9.37 0.01 -59.90
C ILE A 188 -9.00 -1.20 -60.75
N GLU A 189 -9.30 -2.41 -60.30
CA GLU A 189 -9.01 -3.63 -61.06
C GLU A 189 -9.88 -3.74 -62.32
N GLU A 190 -11.16 -3.38 -62.24
CA GLU A 190 -12.03 -3.27 -63.42
C GLU A 190 -11.50 -2.25 -64.43
N PHE A 191 -11.09 -1.06 -63.96
CA PHE A 191 -10.49 -0.06 -64.84
C PHE A 191 -9.21 -0.55 -65.48
N LYS A 192 -8.32 -1.24 -64.75
CA LYS A 192 -7.11 -1.84 -65.35
C LYS A 192 -7.45 -2.84 -66.45
N ASN A 193 -8.45 -3.70 -66.24
CA ASN A 193 -8.89 -4.66 -67.26
C ASN A 193 -9.41 -3.94 -68.51
N THR A 194 -10.26 -2.92 -68.35
CA THR A 194 -10.77 -2.15 -69.50
C THR A 194 -9.67 -1.38 -70.24
N VAL A 195 -8.68 -0.82 -69.53
CA VAL A 195 -7.50 -0.21 -70.14
C VAL A 195 -6.74 -1.24 -70.95
N SER A 196 -6.48 -2.43 -70.41
CA SER A 196 -5.81 -3.51 -71.13
C SER A 196 -6.58 -3.94 -72.40
N GLU A 197 -7.91 -4.01 -72.35
CA GLU A 197 -8.73 -4.31 -73.53
C GLU A 197 -8.67 -3.20 -74.60
N LEU A 198 -8.68 -1.94 -74.16
CA LEU A 198 -8.56 -0.79 -75.06
C LEU A 198 -7.16 -0.73 -75.69
N GLU A 199 -6.10 -0.98 -74.93
CA GLU A 199 -4.73 -1.09 -75.44
C GLU A 199 -4.62 -2.19 -76.50
N GLU A 200 -5.26 -3.36 -76.30
CA GLU A 200 -5.29 -4.41 -77.31
C GLU A 200 -6.06 -4.00 -78.58
N LYS A 201 -7.17 -3.27 -78.42
CA LYS A 201 -7.93 -2.72 -79.56
C LYS A 201 -7.12 -1.69 -80.33
N VAL A 202 -6.47 -0.76 -79.64
CA VAL A 202 -5.58 0.24 -80.25
C VAL A 202 -4.49 -0.46 -81.05
N ARG A 203 -3.82 -1.46 -80.47
CA ARG A 203 -2.81 -2.27 -81.16
C ARG A 203 -3.35 -2.96 -82.43
N LYS A 204 -4.58 -3.48 -82.39
CA LYS A 204 -5.25 -4.06 -83.58
C LYS A 204 -5.53 -3.00 -84.65
N TYR A 205 -5.95 -1.80 -84.27
CA TYR A 205 -6.17 -0.70 -85.21
C TYR A 205 -4.87 -0.18 -85.79
N ASP A 206 -3.80 -0.07 -85.01
CA ASP A 206 -2.47 0.33 -85.48
C ASP A 206 -1.95 -0.65 -86.54
N LEU A 207 -2.03 -1.96 -86.29
CA LEU A 207 -1.65 -2.99 -87.27
C LEU A 207 -2.50 -2.92 -88.56
N LYS A 208 -3.81 -2.64 -88.43
CA LYS A 208 -4.69 -2.45 -89.60
C LYS A 208 -4.32 -1.18 -90.37
N PHE A 209 -4.01 -0.10 -89.67
CA PHE A 209 -3.59 1.16 -90.27
C PHE A 209 -2.27 0.98 -91.02
N GLU A 210 -1.27 0.35 -90.41
CA GLU A 210 0.01 0.00 -91.05
C GLU A 210 -0.21 -0.84 -92.32
N ALA A 211 -1.05 -1.89 -92.25
CA ALA A 211 -1.36 -2.72 -93.42
C ALA A 211 -2.02 -1.91 -94.55
N LYS A 212 -2.99 -1.05 -94.21
CA LYS A 212 -3.67 -0.16 -95.16
C LYS A 212 -2.70 0.84 -95.79
N ASN A 213 -1.80 1.40 -94.98
CA ASN A 213 -0.79 2.36 -95.44
C ASN A 213 0.20 1.70 -96.39
N LYS A 214 0.57 0.43 -96.14
CA LYS A 214 1.39 -0.37 -97.05
C LYS A 214 0.68 -0.66 -98.38
N GLU A 215 -0.63 -0.94 -98.34
CA GLU A 215 -1.46 -1.10 -99.55
C GLU A 215 -1.54 0.20 -100.36
N LEU A 216 -1.65 1.35 -99.68
CA LEU A 216 -1.65 2.67 -100.32
C LEU A 216 -0.31 2.97 -101.00
N MET A 217 0.82 2.70 -100.33
CA MET A 217 2.17 2.87 -100.91
C MET A 217 2.35 2.06 -102.20
N LEU A 218 1.87 0.81 -102.24
CA LEU A 218 1.91 -0.01 -103.45
C LEU A 218 1.07 0.60 -104.58
N LYS A 219 -0.11 1.16 -104.25
CA LYS A 219 -0.95 1.83 -105.24
C LYS A 219 -0.36 3.15 -105.74
N GLU A 220 0.36 3.89 -104.88
CA GLU A 220 1.11 5.08 -105.28
C GLU A 220 2.24 4.71 -106.25
N GLU A 221 2.99 3.62 -105.99
CA GLU A 221 3.98 3.08 -106.94
C GLU A 221 3.34 2.67 -108.28
N GLU A 222 2.20 1.97 -108.26
CA GLU A 222 1.47 1.62 -109.49
C GLU A 222 1.00 2.87 -110.26
N LEU A 223 0.59 3.93 -109.55
CA LEU A 223 0.14 5.17 -110.16
C LEU A 223 1.31 5.94 -110.78
N ASP A 224 2.47 5.97 -110.13
CA ASP A 224 3.71 6.54 -110.66
C ASP A 224 4.15 5.81 -111.94
N ASP A 225 4.08 4.48 -111.96
CA ASP A 225 4.35 3.67 -113.16
C ASP A 225 3.39 3.99 -114.32
N ILE A 226 2.10 4.17 -114.02
CA ILE A 226 1.10 4.61 -114.99
C ILE A 226 1.44 6.02 -115.48
N TYR A 227 1.76 6.94 -114.57
CA TYR A 227 2.08 8.33 -114.90
C TYR A 227 3.27 8.40 -115.87
N ILE A 228 4.35 7.66 -115.59
CA ILE A 228 5.52 7.52 -116.47
C ILE A 228 5.08 7.06 -117.87
N LYS A 229 4.30 5.97 -117.96
CA LYS A 229 3.80 5.47 -119.26
C LYS A 229 2.94 6.47 -120.01
N THR A 230 2.06 7.22 -119.34
CA THR A 230 1.27 8.26 -120.01
C THR A 230 2.12 9.40 -120.53
N GLU A 231 3.16 9.80 -119.80
CA GLU A 231 4.04 10.88 -120.24
C GLU A 231 4.95 10.42 -121.40
N GLU A 232 5.37 9.16 -121.42
CA GLU A 232 6.00 8.52 -122.58
C GLU A 232 5.06 8.54 -123.81
N MET A 233 3.82 8.07 -123.67
CA MET A 233 2.82 8.11 -124.76
C MET A 233 2.55 9.53 -125.25
N LYS A 234 2.49 10.51 -124.34
CA LYS A 234 2.24 11.91 -124.68
C LYS A 234 3.42 12.52 -125.45
N ASN A 235 4.65 12.18 -125.06
CA ASN A 235 5.85 12.56 -125.81
C ASN A 235 5.87 11.92 -127.21
N GLU A 236 5.43 10.66 -127.33
CA GLU A 236 5.32 9.96 -128.61
C GLU A 236 4.24 10.58 -129.51
N ILE A 237 3.07 10.94 -128.94
CA ILE A 237 2.02 11.69 -129.67
C ILE A 237 2.54 13.06 -130.11
N LYS A 238 3.27 13.78 -129.25
CA LYS A 238 3.85 15.08 -129.58
C LYS A 238 4.84 14.96 -130.76
N PHE A 239 5.71 13.97 -130.71
CA PHE A 239 6.65 13.67 -131.80
C PHE A 239 5.90 13.37 -133.12
N ASN A 240 4.86 12.54 -133.06
CA ASN A 240 4.03 12.22 -134.22
C ASN A 240 3.28 13.46 -134.75
N LEU A 241 2.83 14.36 -133.87
CA LEU A 241 2.16 15.60 -134.26
C LEU A 241 3.11 16.57 -134.99
N GLU A 242 4.34 16.72 -134.48
CA GLU A 242 5.39 17.50 -135.15
C GLU A 242 5.74 16.92 -136.52
N HIS A 243 5.80 15.59 -136.64
CA HIS A 243 6.05 14.92 -137.91
C HIS A 243 4.90 15.10 -138.92
N VAL A 244 3.64 15.06 -138.48
CA VAL A 244 2.47 15.33 -139.33
C VAL A 244 2.44 16.79 -139.79
N LEU A 245 2.82 17.74 -138.93
CA LEU A 245 2.90 19.16 -139.30
C LEU A 245 3.97 19.40 -140.39
N ALA A 246 5.13 18.75 -140.29
CA ALA A 246 6.17 18.82 -141.31
C ALA A 246 5.71 18.26 -142.67
N LEU A 247 5.02 17.11 -142.67
CA LEU A 247 4.42 16.56 -143.89
C LEU A 247 3.36 17.49 -144.49
N LYS A 248 2.61 18.20 -143.65
CA LYS A 248 1.58 19.15 -144.10
C LYS A 248 2.19 20.38 -144.79
N GLU A 249 3.33 20.88 -144.33
CA GLU A 249 4.10 21.92 -145.04
C GLU A 249 4.62 21.40 -146.39
N GLU A 250 5.09 20.16 -146.44
CA GLU A 250 5.57 19.53 -147.67
C GLU A 250 4.47 19.37 -148.73
N VAL A 251 3.25 19.00 -148.30
CA VAL A 251 2.06 18.93 -149.17
C VAL A 251 1.66 20.32 -149.67
N ALA A 252 1.69 21.35 -148.81
CA ALA A 252 1.35 22.71 -149.21
C ALA A 252 2.33 23.28 -150.27
N ILE A 253 3.61 22.91 -150.20
CA ILE A 253 4.60 23.27 -151.21
C ILE A 253 4.26 22.59 -152.55
N LYS A 254 3.94 21.30 -152.55
CA LYS A 254 3.56 20.57 -153.76
C LYS A 254 2.25 21.05 -154.40
N ASP A 255 1.24 21.40 -153.61
CA ASP A 255 -0.01 21.96 -154.13
C ASP A 255 0.21 23.31 -154.83
N ASN A 256 1.15 24.12 -154.34
CA ASN A 256 1.52 25.39 -154.98
C ASN A 256 2.25 25.16 -156.32
N GLU A 257 3.13 24.16 -156.41
CA GLU A 257 3.76 23.75 -157.66
C GLU A 257 2.74 23.26 -158.69
N ILE A 258 1.75 22.47 -158.26
CA ILE A 258 0.65 21.98 -159.12
C ILE A 258 -0.20 23.16 -159.61
N SER A 259 -0.50 24.15 -158.76
CA SER A 259 -1.25 25.35 -159.15
C SER A 259 -0.53 26.18 -160.22
N ILE A 260 0.80 26.31 -160.10
CA ILE A 260 1.64 27.00 -161.09
C ILE A 260 1.65 26.22 -162.42
N ALA A 261 1.72 24.89 -162.37
CA ALA A 261 1.65 24.03 -163.55
C ALA A 261 0.29 24.12 -164.26
N TRP A 262 -0.81 24.16 -163.49
CA TRP A 262 -2.18 24.26 -164.02
C TRP A 262 -2.46 25.61 -164.69
N LYS A 263 -1.89 26.71 -164.17
CA LYS A 263 -1.95 28.02 -164.85
C LYS A 263 -1.21 28.04 -166.19
N LYS A 264 -0.05 27.37 -166.28
CA LYS A 264 0.68 27.23 -167.55
C LYS A 264 -0.08 26.38 -168.56
N TYR A 265 -0.76 25.32 -168.11
CA TYR A 265 -1.60 24.48 -168.96
C TYR A 265 -2.80 25.26 -169.53
N ASN A 266 -3.55 25.98 -168.70
CA ASN A 266 -4.72 26.76 -169.17
C ASN A 266 -4.33 27.93 -170.09
N GLN A 267 -3.12 28.47 -169.96
CA GLN A 267 -2.62 29.51 -170.86
C GLN A 267 -2.27 28.92 -172.25
N ALA A 268 -1.67 27.73 -172.29
CA ALA A 268 -1.41 27.01 -173.53
C ALA A 268 -2.70 26.49 -174.20
N GLU A 269 -3.71 26.09 -173.43
CA GLU A 269 -5.01 25.65 -173.94
C GLU A 269 -5.82 26.80 -174.56
N ASN A 270 -5.74 28.00 -174.00
CA ASN A 270 -6.36 29.20 -174.59
C ASN A 270 -5.64 29.66 -175.87
N GLU A 271 -4.30 29.59 -175.93
CA GLU A 271 -3.53 29.89 -177.15
C GLU A 271 -3.79 28.86 -178.26
N LEU A 272 -4.12 27.60 -177.91
CA LEU A 272 -4.50 26.56 -178.88
C LEU A 272 -5.93 26.76 -179.42
N ASN A 273 -6.87 27.19 -178.58
CA ASN A 273 -8.26 27.40 -179.00
C ASN A 273 -8.46 28.67 -179.83
N GLU A 274 -7.69 29.74 -179.61
CA GLU A 274 -7.64 30.91 -180.52
C GLU A 274 -7.09 30.53 -181.92
N PHE A 275 -6.25 29.48 -182.02
CA PHE A 275 -5.75 28.97 -183.30
C PHE A 275 -6.76 28.09 -184.05
N ILE A 276 -7.73 27.48 -183.35
CA ILE A 276 -8.75 26.61 -183.94
C ILE A 276 -9.94 27.41 -184.50
N GLU A 277 -10.25 28.59 -183.94
CA GLU A 277 -11.28 29.50 -184.51
C GLU A 277 -10.84 30.21 -185.80
N GLU A 278 -9.55 30.16 -186.18
CA GLU A 278 -9.03 30.74 -187.44
C GLU A 278 -8.94 29.72 -188.61
N PHE A 279 -9.14 28.40 -188.40
CA PHE A 279 -8.83 27.37 -189.41
C PHE A 279 -10.00 26.59 -190.04
N ASP A 280 -11.23 26.64 -189.51
CA ASP A 280 -12.40 25.97 -190.12
C ASP A 280 -13.32 26.96 -190.86
N THR A 281 -12.68 27.75 -191.71
CA THR A 281 -13.27 28.22 -192.97
C THR A 281 -12.92 27.19 -194.05
N ASN A 282 -13.65 26.07 -194.05
CA ASN A 282 -14.04 25.27 -195.22
C ASN A 282 -15.17 24.30 -194.88
#